data_AF-E1TE99-F1
#
_entry.id   AF-E1TE99-F1
#
_cell.length_a   1.000
_cell.length_b   1.000
_cell.length_c   1.000
_cell.angle_alpha   90.00
_cell.angle_beta   90.00
_cell.angle_gamma   90.00
#
_symmetry.space_group_name_H-M   'P 1'
#
loop_
_entity.id
_entity.type
_entity.pdbx_description
1 polymer ?
#
loop_
_entity_poly.entity_id
_entity_poly.type
_entity_poly.pdbx_seq_one_letter_code
_entity_poly.pdbx_strand_id
1 'polypeptide(L)'
;MAHAITLASNLGANLLFSNMTATESLGRLFSYRIEAISKNPQIDLRTLLGTPMTVKLVTPQGYTRYFNGMVNECEQGGFVNIENVRYAVYTFGVVPKPWLATRRRDCRIYRSMSVPQIVKSVLADAGYADVKLSLSGSYAPRDYCVQYRESSFDFISRLMEQEGIYYFFTHGDGVHTMVLADALGAHSPVGGFEQIPYAPPTERGKRMKASISDWSSARTINATRVQLDDYDYLKPKASLLATEDVTDKDDAHGVSGLDIYDYSYDYVGHDQRLQDGQRYAQVRADALNVPMLTSAGHTDACGLATGALFRLKDFPLAEANQEYLVIETEMRLVEPDYVTGGGADEDEGPFHCAFRAIRSRQPFRTMPLTPRPVIAGLQTAVVEGNTPEDIAVDKYGRVQVTFFWNRPAKPNAQNSCPVRVAQMWAGKRWGAQFIPRVGQEVVVSFLDGNPDRPLIIGSVYNADNMPPYGLPENRTQSGVKSRSHNGSAEDYNEIRFEDKKGSEEVLIHAQKNLREESEHDHDVEVARNYTLTAGKQIRLVTGLASITLNSTGEIAIEGTNVTINGELNVAMTSGLAMELNSKANLNISSIAAMEILSEADCLVQSTNLQLIGTASAILGGAAPMILPL
;
A
#
# COMPACT_ATOMS: atom_id res chain seq x y z
N MET A 1 61.99 -3.91 -3.57
CA MET A 1 61.59 -2.81 -2.67
C MET A 1 60.22 -3.17 -2.08
N ALA A 2 59.79 -2.59 -0.96
CA ALA A 2 58.41 -2.77 -0.53
C ALA A 2 57.52 -1.94 -1.47
N HIS A 3 56.63 -2.58 -2.22
CA HIS A 3 55.69 -1.89 -3.12
C HIS A 3 54.77 -0.97 -2.31
N ALA A 4 54.53 0.23 -2.84
CA ALA A 4 53.67 1.21 -2.18
C ALA A 4 52.19 0.79 -2.24
N ILE A 5 51.82 0.03 -3.28
CA ILE A 5 50.48 -0.50 -3.47
C ILE A 5 50.54 -2.03 -3.60
N THR A 6 49.68 -2.73 -2.86
CA THR A 6 49.57 -4.19 -2.93
C THR A 6 48.12 -4.63 -3.14
N LEU A 7 47.95 -5.81 -3.75
CA LEU A 7 46.66 -6.44 -4.00
C LEU A 7 46.57 -7.76 -3.22
N ALA A 8 45.51 -7.91 -2.43
CA ALA A 8 45.16 -9.16 -1.75
C ALA A 8 43.90 -9.77 -2.36
N SER A 9 43.94 -11.08 -2.59
CA SER A 9 42.83 -11.88 -3.12
C SER A 9 42.89 -13.32 -2.60
N ASN A 10 41.87 -14.12 -2.87
CA ASN A 10 41.84 -15.55 -2.55
C ASN A 10 42.94 -16.39 -3.25
N LEU A 11 43.63 -15.83 -4.24
CA LEU A 11 44.78 -16.46 -4.89
C LEU A 11 46.12 -16.12 -4.23
N GLY A 12 46.11 -15.36 -3.12
CA GLY A 12 47.33 -14.92 -2.43
C GLY A 12 48.17 -13.96 -3.28
N ALA A 13 49.49 -14.04 -3.16
CA ALA A 13 50.46 -13.16 -3.83
C ALA A 13 50.66 -13.44 -5.33
N ASN A 14 49.75 -14.20 -5.96
CA ASN A 14 49.85 -14.57 -7.38
C ASN A 14 49.45 -13.44 -8.33
N LEU A 15 48.87 -12.35 -7.83
CA LEU A 15 48.51 -11.16 -8.60
C LEU A 15 49.29 -9.96 -8.05
N LEU A 16 49.98 -9.25 -8.94
CA LEU A 16 50.69 -8.02 -8.64
C LEU A 16 49.85 -6.85 -9.13
N PHE A 17 49.59 -5.86 -8.27
CA PHE A 17 48.84 -4.66 -8.64
C PHE A 17 49.59 -3.87 -9.72
N SER A 18 48.91 -3.43 -10.77
CA SER A 18 49.49 -2.52 -11.78
C SER A 18 48.84 -1.14 -11.70
N ASN A 19 47.52 -1.06 -11.90
CA ASN A 19 46.78 0.19 -11.82
C ASN A 19 45.33 -0.03 -11.36
N MET A 20 44.67 1.03 -10.91
CA MET A 20 43.25 1.02 -10.58
C MET A 20 42.61 2.37 -10.87
N THR A 21 41.40 2.34 -11.44
CA THR A 21 40.45 3.45 -11.40
C THR A 21 39.32 3.11 -10.44
N ALA A 22 39.01 4.02 -9.52
CA ALA A 22 38.02 3.82 -8.48
C ALA A 22 37.04 4.99 -8.42
N THR A 23 35.75 4.70 -8.54
CA THR A 23 34.68 5.71 -8.47
C THR A 23 33.79 5.47 -7.25
N GLU A 24 33.55 6.49 -6.45
CA GLU A 24 32.72 6.44 -5.25
C GLU A 24 31.84 7.69 -5.16
N SER A 25 30.55 7.54 -4.83
CA SER A 25 29.64 8.67 -4.61
C SER A 25 28.73 8.38 -3.41
N LEU A 26 28.39 9.42 -2.64
CA LEU A 26 27.36 9.30 -1.61
C LEU A 26 26.04 8.83 -2.24
N GLY A 27 25.37 7.90 -1.57
CA GLY A 27 24.10 7.31 -2.00
C GLY A 27 24.22 6.36 -3.21
N ARG A 28 25.44 5.99 -3.63
CA ARG A 28 25.69 5.10 -4.78
C ARG A 28 26.70 4.01 -4.43
N LEU A 29 26.61 2.87 -5.13
CA LEU A 29 27.58 1.80 -5.01
C LEU A 29 28.91 2.22 -5.64
N PHE A 30 30.03 1.95 -4.96
CA PHE A 30 31.34 2.14 -5.58
C PHE A 30 31.59 1.14 -6.70
N SER A 31 32.50 1.48 -7.60
CA SER A 31 32.98 0.60 -8.66
C SER A 31 34.46 0.82 -8.87
N TYR A 32 35.24 -0.25 -8.80
CA TYR A 32 36.67 -0.23 -9.04
C TYR A 32 36.99 -1.11 -10.25
N ARG A 33 37.85 -0.60 -11.12
CA ARG A 33 38.48 -1.36 -12.19
C ARG A 33 39.95 -1.53 -11.82
N ILE A 34 40.34 -2.74 -11.48
CA ILE A 34 41.70 -3.07 -11.04
C ILE A 34 42.40 -3.85 -12.15
N GLU A 35 43.58 -3.41 -12.54
CA GLU A 35 44.49 -4.16 -13.40
C GLU A 35 45.61 -4.77 -12.55
N ALA A 36 45.84 -6.07 -12.75
CA ALA A 36 46.89 -6.82 -12.11
C ALA A 36 47.63 -7.70 -13.10
N ILE A 37 48.87 -8.03 -12.79
CA ILE A 37 49.71 -8.89 -13.62
C ILE A 37 50.12 -10.15 -12.86
N SER A 38 50.29 -11.27 -13.57
CA SER A 38 50.77 -12.52 -13.00
C SER A 38 51.75 -13.25 -13.91
N LYS A 39 52.72 -13.94 -13.31
CA LYS A 39 53.56 -14.92 -14.01
C LYS A 39 52.79 -16.17 -14.41
N ASN A 40 51.64 -16.43 -13.76
CA ASN A 40 50.77 -17.55 -14.09
C ASN A 40 49.72 -17.11 -15.13
N PRO A 41 49.78 -17.59 -16.38
CA PRO A 41 48.79 -17.29 -17.41
C PRO A 41 47.56 -18.21 -17.37
N GLN A 42 47.48 -19.13 -16.40
CA GLN A 42 46.43 -20.15 -16.29
C GLN A 42 45.64 -19.99 -14.98
N ILE A 43 45.38 -18.74 -14.56
CA ILE A 43 44.54 -18.49 -13.39
C ILE A 43 43.09 -18.84 -13.73
N ASP A 44 42.45 -19.70 -12.93
CA ASP A 44 41.02 -19.98 -13.06
C ASP A 44 40.19 -18.79 -12.53
N LEU A 45 39.77 -17.91 -13.43
CA LEU A 45 39.01 -16.70 -13.08
C LEU A 45 37.68 -17.00 -12.36
N ARG A 46 37.11 -18.21 -12.54
CA ARG A 46 35.85 -18.59 -11.90
C ARG A 46 35.96 -18.63 -10.38
N THR A 47 37.15 -18.94 -9.85
CA THR A 47 37.38 -19.01 -8.40
C THR A 47 37.47 -17.64 -7.75
N LEU A 48 37.57 -16.56 -8.54
CA LEU A 48 37.65 -15.18 -8.06
C LEU A 48 36.28 -14.48 -8.02
N LEU A 49 35.35 -14.84 -8.90
CA LEU A 49 34.02 -14.22 -8.94
C LEU A 49 33.30 -14.40 -7.60
N GLY A 50 32.76 -13.30 -7.06
CA GLY A 50 32.06 -13.28 -5.77
C GLY A 50 32.98 -13.32 -4.54
N THR A 51 34.30 -13.33 -4.72
CA THR A 51 35.28 -13.34 -3.62
C THR A 51 35.78 -11.93 -3.29
N PRO A 52 36.29 -11.68 -2.06
CA PRO A 52 36.82 -10.38 -1.70
C PRO A 52 38.15 -10.08 -2.39
N MET A 53 38.35 -8.81 -2.74
CA MET A 53 39.60 -8.28 -3.28
C MET A 53 39.90 -6.94 -2.61
N THR A 54 41.14 -6.78 -2.11
CA THR A 54 41.56 -5.60 -1.34
C THR A 54 42.81 -5.00 -1.95
N VAL A 55 42.74 -3.73 -2.36
CA VAL A 55 43.93 -2.92 -2.67
C VAL A 55 44.35 -2.19 -1.39
N LYS A 56 45.64 -2.24 -1.06
CA LYS A 56 46.25 -1.54 0.07
C LYS A 56 47.24 -0.51 -0.47
N LEU A 57 47.04 0.75 -0.12
CA LEU A 57 47.98 1.85 -0.38
C LEU A 57 48.70 2.21 0.93
N VAL A 58 50.02 2.27 0.90
CA VAL A 58 50.86 2.76 2.00
C VAL A 58 51.67 3.94 1.52
N THR A 59 51.51 5.10 2.17
CA THR A 59 52.31 6.28 1.82
C THR A 59 53.69 6.26 2.47
N PRO A 60 54.67 7.00 1.93
CA PRO A 60 55.98 7.17 2.58
C PRO A 60 55.89 7.74 4.00
N GLN A 61 54.82 8.47 4.32
CA GLN A 61 54.55 9.04 5.64
C GLN A 61 53.86 8.06 6.60
N GLY A 62 53.63 6.80 6.18
CA GLY A 62 53.06 5.75 7.01
C GLY A 62 51.53 5.70 7.05
N TYR A 63 50.83 6.53 6.27
CA TYR A 63 49.38 6.44 6.14
C TYR A 63 48.98 5.21 5.32
N THR A 64 47.99 4.47 5.78
CA THR A 64 47.49 3.26 5.11
C THR A 64 46.02 3.44 4.75
N ARG A 65 45.67 3.14 3.49
CA ARG A 65 44.30 3.11 3.00
C ARG A 65 43.98 1.78 2.33
N TYR A 66 42.78 1.30 2.55
CA TYR A 66 42.26 0.09 1.93
C TYR A 66 41.14 0.42 0.96
N PHE A 67 41.05 -0.34 -0.13
CA PHE A 67 39.92 -0.37 -1.05
C PHE A 67 39.49 -1.83 -1.15
N ASN A 68 38.43 -2.17 -0.44
CA ASN A 68 37.90 -3.53 -0.39
C ASN A 68 36.55 -3.61 -1.09
N GLY A 69 36.36 -4.67 -1.86
CA GLY A 69 35.07 -5.04 -2.44
C GLY A 69 35.03 -6.50 -2.84
N MET A 70 33.98 -6.86 -3.57
CA MET A 70 33.74 -8.18 -4.13
C MET A 70 33.94 -8.14 -5.65
N VAL A 71 34.64 -9.13 -6.19
CA VAL A 71 34.85 -9.25 -7.63
C VAL A 71 33.53 -9.61 -8.33
N ASN A 72 33.07 -8.78 -9.26
CA ASN A 72 31.87 -9.06 -10.08
C ASN A 72 32.20 -9.42 -11.54
N GLU A 73 33.38 -9.06 -12.00
CA GLU A 73 33.85 -9.28 -13.36
C GLU A 73 35.34 -9.60 -13.35
N CYS A 74 35.76 -10.55 -14.18
CA CYS A 74 37.15 -10.95 -14.35
C CYS A 74 37.45 -11.08 -15.84
N GLU A 75 38.57 -10.53 -16.28
CA GLU A 75 39.06 -10.63 -17.65
C GLU A 75 40.54 -11.02 -17.64
N GLN A 76 40.95 -11.93 -18.52
CA GLN A 76 42.35 -12.14 -18.86
C GLN A 76 42.63 -11.44 -20.19
N GLY A 77 43.49 -10.42 -20.14
CA GLY A 77 43.94 -9.69 -21.31
C GLY A 77 45.16 -10.32 -21.97
N GLY A 78 45.94 -9.46 -22.64
CA GLY A 78 47.17 -9.85 -23.29
C GLY A 78 48.33 -10.09 -22.32
N PHE A 79 49.55 -9.89 -22.83
CA PHE A 79 50.77 -10.07 -22.06
C PHE A 79 51.61 -8.81 -22.11
N VAL A 80 52.32 -8.52 -21.01
CA VAL A 80 53.29 -7.43 -20.90
C VAL A 80 54.65 -8.00 -20.52
N ASN A 81 55.73 -7.38 -20.99
CA ASN A 81 57.10 -7.74 -20.63
C ASN A 81 57.69 -6.66 -19.73
N ILE A 82 57.97 -7.00 -18.48
CA ILE A 82 58.57 -6.10 -17.48
C ILE A 82 59.88 -6.73 -17.03
N GLU A 83 60.98 -5.99 -17.14
CA GLU A 83 62.34 -6.46 -16.79
C GLU A 83 62.69 -7.84 -17.38
N ASN A 84 62.39 -8.06 -18.67
CA ASN A 84 62.58 -9.34 -19.39
C ASN A 84 61.75 -10.53 -18.86
N VAL A 85 60.74 -10.29 -18.01
CA VAL A 85 59.79 -11.31 -17.56
C VAL A 85 58.42 -11.05 -18.20
N ARG A 86 57.83 -12.09 -18.79
CA ARG A 86 56.50 -12.04 -19.39
C ARG A 86 55.43 -12.27 -18.32
N TYR A 87 54.49 -11.35 -18.22
CA TYR A 87 53.32 -11.44 -17.36
C TYR A 87 52.03 -11.47 -18.18
N ALA A 88 51.04 -12.24 -17.73
CA ALA A 88 49.67 -12.13 -18.21
C ALA A 88 48.96 -10.97 -17.48
N VAL A 89 48.19 -10.18 -18.21
CA VAL A 89 47.40 -9.07 -17.67
C VAL A 89 46.00 -9.57 -17.31
N TYR A 90 45.50 -9.16 -16.15
CA TYR A 90 44.17 -9.47 -15.67
C TYR A 90 43.46 -8.18 -15.25
N THR A 91 42.18 -8.06 -15.57
CA THR A 91 41.34 -6.94 -15.15
C THR A 91 40.18 -7.44 -14.31
N PHE A 92 39.90 -6.75 -13.21
CA PHE A 92 38.84 -7.09 -12.28
C PHE A 92 37.89 -5.92 -12.09
N GLY A 93 36.61 -6.19 -12.26
CA GLY A 93 35.55 -5.33 -11.72
C GLY A 93 35.32 -5.67 -10.25
N VAL A 94 35.40 -4.68 -9.38
CA VAL A 94 35.20 -4.82 -7.94
C VAL A 94 34.14 -3.84 -7.45
N VAL A 95 33.12 -4.38 -6.79
CA VAL A 95 31.92 -3.66 -6.34
C VAL A 95 31.61 -4.00 -4.88
N PRO A 96 30.81 -3.20 -4.16
CA PRO A 96 30.35 -3.58 -2.83
C PRO A 96 29.48 -4.84 -2.91
N LYS A 97 29.52 -5.70 -1.90
CA LYS A 97 28.66 -6.89 -1.81
C LYS A 97 27.16 -6.57 -1.93
N PRO A 98 26.63 -5.45 -1.39
CA PRO A 98 25.28 -4.96 -1.70
C PRO A 98 24.88 -4.95 -3.18
N TRP A 99 25.82 -4.88 -4.12
CA TRP A 99 25.56 -4.98 -5.55
C TRP A 99 24.82 -6.26 -5.95
N LEU A 100 24.98 -7.37 -5.21
CA LEU A 100 24.23 -8.61 -5.47
C LEU A 100 22.71 -8.40 -5.43
N ALA A 101 22.22 -7.42 -4.67
CA ALA A 101 20.79 -7.08 -4.62
C ALA A 101 20.27 -6.49 -5.95
N THR A 102 21.14 -6.00 -6.84
CA THR A 102 20.78 -5.59 -8.21
C THR A 102 20.46 -6.79 -9.10
N ARG A 103 20.97 -7.98 -8.75
CA ARG A 103 20.79 -9.24 -9.50
C ARG A 103 19.58 -10.04 -9.04
N ARG A 104 18.87 -9.55 -8.02
CA ARG A 104 17.65 -10.17 -7.48
C ARG A 104 16.47 -9.24 -7.71
N ARG A 105 15.38 -9.78 -8.26
CA ARG A 105 14.08 -9.10 -8.39
C ARG A 105 13.03 -9.87 -7.61
N ASP A 106 12.14 -9.17 -6.93
CA ASP A 106 11.09 -9.81 -6.13
C ASP A 106 9.76 -9.04 -6.14
N CYS A 107 8.69 -9.72 -5.72
CA CYS A 107 7.45 -9.11 -5.26
C CYS A 107 7.23 -9.51 -3.79
N ARG A 108 7.14 -8.53 -2.89
CA ARG A 108 7.06 -8.77 -1.44
C ARG A 108 6.38 -7.62 -0.71
N ILE A 109 5.63 -7.96 0.32
CA ILE A 109 4.99 -7.01 1.23
C ILE A 109 5.77 -6.97 2.55
N TYR A 110 6.11 -5.77 3.00
CA TYR A 110 6.67 -5.44 4.30
C TYR A 110 5.64 -4.68 5.14
N ARG A 111 5.48 -5.05 6.40
CA ARG A 111 4.58 -4.37 7.35
C ARG A 111 5.25 -4.18 8.69
N SER A 112 4.93 -3.08 9.36
CA SER A 112 5.44 -2.73 10.68
C SER A 112 6.97 -2.75 10.77
N MET A 113 7.64 -2.35 9.69
CA MET A 113 9.10 -2.23 9.62
C MET A 113 9.49 -0.82 9.19
N SER A 114 10.50 -0.23 9.82
CA SER A 114 11.08 1.04 9.38
C SER A 114 12.00 0.82 8.18
N VAL A 115 12.27 1.87 7.40
CA VAL A 115 13.16 1.77 6.24
C VAL A 115 14.54 1.21 6.61
N PRO A 116 15.23 1.64 7.69
CA PRO A 116 16.49 1.00 8.11
C PRO A 116 16.37 -0.50 8.40
N GLN A 117 15.25 -0.97 8.95
CA GLN A 117 15.00 -2.40 9.19
C GLN A 117 14.79 -3.15 7.89
N ILE A 118 14.04 -2.57 6.94
CA ILE A 118 13.82 -3.14 5.60
C ILE A 118 15.16 -3.25 4.87
N VAL A 119 15.98 -2.19 4.86
CA VAL A 119 17.31 -2.17 4.24
C VAL A 119 18.19 -3.30 4.78
N LYS A 120 18.29 -3.44 6.11
CA LYS A 120 19.05 -4.53 6.74
C LYS A 120 18.53 -5.91 6.35
N SER A 121 17.21 -6.10 6.35
CA SER A 121 16.60 -7.38 5.97
C SER A 121 16.92 -7.74 4.52
N VAL A 122 16.82 -6.80 3.60
CA VAL A 122 17.08 -7.01 2.17
C VAL A 122 18.57 -7.28 1.91
N LEU A 123 19.47 -6.59 2.59
CA LEU A 123 20.91 -6.83 2.46
C LEU A 123 21.34 -8.16 3.09
N ALA A 124 20.74 -8.56 4.22
CA ALA A 124 20.97 -9.87 4.83
C ALA A 124 20.51 -11.01 3.91
N ASP A 125 19.40 -10.82 3.20
CA ASP A 125 18.90 -11.70 2.14
C ASP A 125 19.89 -11.88 0.97
N ALA A 126 20.82 -10.94 0.78
CA ALA A 126 21.94 -11.01 -0.17
C ALA A 126 23.28 -11.45 0.50
N GLY A 127 23.23 -11.88 1.76
CA GLY A 127 24.39 -12.33 2.52
C GLY A 127 25.33 -11.21 2.98
N TYR A 128 24.82 -9.97 3.15
CA TYR A 128 25.59 -8.82 3.62
C TYR A 128 25.04 -8.29 4.95
N ALA A 129 25.89 -8.24 5.98
CA ALA A 129 25.51 -7.84 7.34
C ALA A 129 26.31 -6.63 7.86
N ASP A 130 27.38 -6.22 7.17
CA ASP A 130 28.26 -5.11 7.56
C ASP A 130 27.63 -3.74 7.29
N VAL A 131 26.53 -3.46 7.98
CA VAL A 131 25.75 -2.23 7.87
C VAL A 131 25.78 -1.47 9.18
N LYS A 132 26.39 -0.29 9.16
CA LYS A 132 26.41 0.65 10.30
C LYS A 132 25.29 1.68 10.13
N LEU A 133 24.53 1.90 11.20
CA LEU A 133 23.52 2.97 11.24
C LEU A 133 24.12 4.18 11.94
N SER A 134 24.39 5.24 11.18
CA SER A 134 24.82 6.56 11.66
C SER A 134 23.71 7.57 11.38
N LEU A 135 22.53 7.27 11.92
CA LEU A 135 21.30 8.03 11.71
C LEU A 135 21.01 8.89 12.94
N SER A 136 20.69 10.16 12.71
CA SER A 136 20.27 11.13 13.73
C SER A 136 18.75 11.24 13.83
N GLY A 137 18.03 10.89 12.76
CA GLY A 137 16.58 10.88 12.70
C GLY A 137 15.95 9.63 13.29
N SER A 138 14.66 9.75 13.66
CA SER A 138 13.81 8.62 14.02
C SER A 138 12.94 8.24 12.83
N TYR A 139 12.96 6.96 12.44
CA TYR A 139 12.26 6.44 11.27
C TYR A 139 11.14 5.51 11.72
N ALA A 140 9.90 5.96 11.56
CA ALA A 140 8.73 5.20 11.99
C ALA A 140 8.53 3.92 11.14
N PRO A 141 8.01 2.84 11.75
CA PRO A 141 7.63 1.64 11.01
C PRO A 141 6.49 1.92 10.03
N ARG A 142 6.61 1.45 8.79
CA ARG A 142 5.58 1.60 7.76
C ARG A 142 4.44 0.61 7.98
N ASP A 143 3.20 1.09 7.88
CA ASP A 143 2.01 0.24 7.97
C ASP A 143 1.96 -0.81 6.84
N TYR A 144 2.43 -0.39 5.66
CA TYR A 144 2.42 -1.16 4.42
C TYR A 144 3.46 -0.62 3.44
N CYS A 145 4.31 -1.50 2.91
CA CYS A 145 5.31 -1.17 1.90
C CYS A 145 5.58 -2.37 1.00
N VAL A 146 5.53 -2.16 -0.31
CA VAL A 146 5.57 -3.23 -1.30
C VAL A 146 6.80 -3.06 -2.19
N GLN A 147 7.63 -4.09 -2.25
CA GLN A 147 8.56 -4.30 -3.36
C GLN A 147 7.77 -4.95 -4.50
N TYR A 148 7.71 -4.32 -5.68
CA TYR A 148 6.94 -4.86 -6.81
C TYR A 148 7.72 -4.82 -8.13
N ARG A 149 8.12 -6.01 -8.63
CA ARG A 149 8.79 -6.21 -9.93
C ARG A 149 10.08 -5.38 -10.14
N GLU A 150 10.66 -4.89 -9.06
CA GLU A 150 11.90 -4.10 -9.03
C GLU A 150 13.04 -4.93 -8.44
N SER A 151 14.30 -4.51 -8.67
CA SER A 151 15.42 -5.18 -8.01
C SER A 151 15.40 -4.91 -6.51
N SER A 152 15.95 -5.82 -5.72
CA SER A 152 16.07 -5.62 -4.27
C SER A 152 16.91 -4.38 -3.93
N PHE A 153 17.85 -4.02 -4.80
CA PHE A 153 18.64 -2.80 -4.65
C PHE A 153 17.83 -1.54 -5.00
N ASP A 154 17.08 -1.53 -6.09
CA ASP A 154 16.22 -0.38 -6.45
C ASP A 154 15.19 -0.12 -5.34
N PHE A 155 14.61 -1.18 -4.79
CA PHE A 155 13.67 -1.11 -3.68
C PHE A 155 14.24 -0.37 -2.46
N ILE A 156 15.42 -0.78 -1.98
CA ILE A 156 16.03 -0.10 -0.82
C ILE A 156 16.53 1.30 -1.18
N SER A 157 17.03 1.52 -2.40
CA SER A 157 17.49 2.83 -2.87
C SER A 157 16.36 3.85 -2.90
N ARG A 158 15.20 3.54 -3.50
CA ARG A 158 14.07 4.48 -3.54
C ARG A 158 13.52 4.80 -2.15
N LEU A 159 13.54 3.83 -1.23
CA LEU A 159 13.09 4.05 0.14
C LEU A 159 14.08 4.95 0.91
N MET A 160 15.39 4.72 0.75
CA MET A 160 16.40 5.58 1.35
C MET A 160 16.35 7.00 0.78
N GLU A 161 16.25 7.14 -0.54
CA GLU A 161 16.09 8.43 -1.23
C GLU A 161 14.86 9.20 -0.72
N GLN A 162 13.73 8.51 -0.54
CA GLN A 162 12.51 9.13 -0.01
C GLN A 162 12.66 9.59 1.45
N GLU A 163 13.26 8.76 2.30
CA GLU A 163 13.46 9.05 3.72
C GLU A 163 14.60 10.04 3.99
N GLY A 164 15.36 10.41 2.96
CA GLY A 164 16.54 11.25 3.06
C GLY A 164 17.76 10.53 3.65
N ILE A 165 17.72 9.20 3.69
CA ILE A 165 18.85 8.36 4.05
C ILE A 165 19.75 8.23 2.81
N TYR A 166 21.03 8.43 3.00
CA TYR A 166 22.05 8.10 2.01
C TYR A 166 23.07 7.18 2.66
N TYR A 167 24.09 6.78 1.90
CA TYR A 167 25.12 5.90 2.43
C TYR A 167 26.46 6.14 1.77
N PHE A 168 27.50 5.66 2.43
CA PHE A 168 28.86 5.58 1.92
C PHE A 168 29.54 4.32 2.46
N PHE A 169 30.77 4.07 2.04
CA PHE A 169 31.51 2.90 2.46
C PHE A 169 32.78 3.28 3.22
N THR A 170 33.06 2.55 4.29
CA THR A 170 34.36 2.58 4.96
C THR A 170 35.06 1.25 4.70
N HIS A 171 36.33 1.31 4.35
CA HIS A 171 37.10 0.14 3.93
C HIS A 171 38.20 -0.17 4.96
N GLY A 172 38.31 -1.45 5.30
CA GLY A 172 39.39 -2.02 6.09
C GLY A 172 40.07 -3.17 5.36
N ASP A 173 40.97 -3.86 6.06
CA ASP A 173 41.64 -5.02 5.51
C ASP A 173 40.64 -6.19 5.36
N GLY A 174 40.27 -6.50 4.12
CA GLY A 174 39.35 -7.60 3.80
C GLY A 174 37.86 -7.32 4.05
N VAL A 175 37.48 -6.10 4.45
CA VAL A 175 36.10 -5.74 4.80
C VAL A 175 35.72 -4.35 4.29
N HIS A 176 34.46 -4.19 3.86
CA HIS A 176 33.84 -2.90 3.57
C HIS A 176 32.50 -2.80 4.28
N THR A 177 32.28 -1.70 5.00
CA THR A 177 31.07 -1.45 5.78
C THR A 177 30.24 -0.36 5.12
N MET A 178 28.97 -0.65 4.86
CA MET A 178 27.99 0.33 4.38
C MET A 178 27.51 1.15 5.57
N VAL A 179 27.76 2.46 5.56
CA VAL A 179 27.32 3.38 6.60
C VAL A 179 26.09 4.11 6.10
N LEU A 180 24.92 3.84 6.70
CA LEU A 180 23.71 4.62 6.44
C LEU A 180 23.77 5.92 7.26
N ALA A 181 23.54 7.05 6.59
CA ALA A 181 23.67 8.38 7.13
C ALA A 181 22.49 9.28 6.73
N ASP A 182 22.18 10.27 7.57
CA ASP A 182 21.13 11.27 7.33
C ASP A 182 21.57 12.70 7.72
N ALA A 183 22.78 12.88 8.22
CA ALA A 183 23.26 14.16 8.73
C ALA A 183 24.78 14.22 8.76
N LEU A 184 25.32 15.43 8.88
CA LEU A 184 26.76 15.70 8.91
C LEU A 184 27.48 14.93 10.04
N GLY A 185 26.80 14.67 11.17
CA GLY A 185 27.37 13.93 12.30
C GLY A 185 27.77 12.47 12.01
N ALA A 186 27.38 11.92 10.86
CA ALA A 186 27.86 10.63 10.37
C ALA A 186 29.26 10.70 9.75
N HIS A 187 29.74 11.91 9.46
CA HIS A 187 30.99 12.17 8.76
C HIS A 187 32.06 12.71 9.71
N SER A 188 33.31 12.42 9.40
CA SER A 188 34.46 12.88 10.17
C SER A 188 35.64 13.16 9.23
N PRO A 189 36.55 14.06 9.62
CA PRO A 189 37.79 14.21 8.88
C PRO A 189 38.68 12.98 9.04
N VAL A 190 39.53 12.75 8.06
CA VAL A 190 40.52 11.67 8.09
C VAL A 190 41.79 12.18 8.75
N GLY A 191 42.33 11.42 9.71
CA GLY A 191 43.52 11.80 10.47
C GLY A 191 44.70 12.15 9.56
N GLY A 192 45.27 13.33 9.74
CA GLY A 192 46.37 13.86 8.91
C GLY A 192 45.95 14.55 7.62
N PHE A 193 44.65 14.59 7.32
CA PHE A 193 44.05 15.24 6.13
C PHE A 193 42.89 16.18 6.51
N GLU A 194 42.84 16.63 7.77
CA GLU A 194 41.80 17.52 8.28
C GLU A 194 41.83 18.88 7.57
N GLN A 195 43.02 19.34 7.18
CA GLN A 195 43.25 20.60 6.50
C GLN A 195 44.18 20.35 5.31
N ILE A 196 43.71 20.68 4.11
CA ILE A 196 44.45 20.44 2.87
C ILE A 196 44.71 21.79 2.20
N PRO A 197 45.98 22.21 2.05
CA PRO A 197 46.32 23.46 1.39
C PRO A 197 46.10 23.35 -0.12
N TYR A 198 45.70 24.46 -0.72
CA TYR A 198 45.72 24.65 -2.17
C TYR A 198 47.15 24.99 -2.60
N ALA A 199 47.65 24.28 -3.60
CA ALA A 199 48.96 24.52 -4.20
C ALA A 199 48.89 24.22 -5.70
N PRO A 200 48.76 25.24 -6.57
CA PRO A 200 48.65 25.02 -8.01
C PRO A 200 49.95 24.38 -8.56
N PRO A 201 49.89 23.67 -9.71
CA PRO A 201 51.05 22.98 -10.27
C PRO A 201 52.29 23.86 -10.44
N THR A 202 52.10 25.16 -10.73
CA THR A 202 53.18 26.15 -10.87
C THR A 202 53.93 26.47 -9.58
N GLU A 203 53.31 26.21 -8.42
CA GLU A 203 53.89 26.47 -7.09
C GLU A 203 54.29 25.18 -6.38
N ARG A 204 54.03 24.01 -6.98
CA ARG A 204 54.26 22.70 -6.38
C ARG A 204 55.75 22.32 -6.44
N GLY A 205 56.45 22.47 -5.31
CA GLY A 205 57.82 21.94 -5.15
C GLY A 205 57.84 20.42 -4.90
N LYS A 206 58.96 19.75 -5.23
CA LYS A 206 59.18 18.29 -5.08
C LYS A 206 59.06 17.72 -3.65
N ARG A 207 58.84 18.56 -2.63
CA ARG A 207 58.72 18.18 -1.20
C ARG A 207 57.51 18.82 -0.50
N MET A 208 56.44 19.08 -1.24
CA MET A 208 55.19 19.58 -0.67
C MET A 208 54.45 18.46 0.08
N LYS A 209 53.72 18.82 1.14
CA LYS A 209 52.71 17.94 1.73
C LYS A 209 51.57 17.74 0.72
N ALA A 210 50.75 16.71 0.94
CA ALA A 210 49.56 16.50 0.12
C ALA A 210 48.71 17.78 0.05
N SER A 211 48.24 18.11 -1.14
CA SER A 211 47.64 19.41 -1.48
C SER A 211 46.55 19.28 -2.54
N ILE A 212 45.71 20.30 -2.65
CA ILE A 212 44.74 20.43 -3.74
C ILE A 212 45.41 21.26 -4.84
N SER A 213 45.60 20.64 -6.00
CA SER A 213 46.28 21.23 -7.16
C SER A 213 45.34 22.06 -8.04
N ASP A 214 44.06 21.73 -8.04
CA ASP A 214 43.03 22.44 -8.81
C ASP A 214 41.75 22.54 -7.97
N TRP A 215 41.06 23.67 -8.10
CA TRP A 215 39.84 23.95 -7.34
C TRP A 215 38.92 24.86 -8.14
N SER A 216 37.65 24.48 -8.23
CA SER A 216 36.58 25.25 -8.83
C SER A 216 35.32 25.19 -7.99
N SER A 217 34.49 26.22 -8.10
CA SER A 217 33.15 26.24 -7.51
C SER A 217 32.14 26.63 -8.60
N ALA A 218 31.15 25.78 -8.80
CA ALA A 218 30.09 25.95 -9.80
C ALA A 218 28.74 26.20 -9.12
N ARG A 219 27.94 27.07 -9.74
CA ARG A 219 26.58 27.39 -9.31
C ARG A 219 25.59 27.13 -10.44
N THR A 220 24.39 26.66 -10.11
CA THR A 220 23.30 26.44 -11.08
C THR A 220 21.95 26.88 -10.54
N ILE A 221 21.03 27.16 -11.46
CA ILE A 221 19.62 27.45 -11.14
C ILE A 221 18.88 26.13 -10.89
N ASN A 222 18.04 26.10 -9.85
CA ASN A 222 17.14 24.99 -9.56
C ASN A 222 15.85 25.51 -8.89
N ALA A 223 14.87 24.66 -8.67
CA ALA A 223 13.70 25.03 -7.87
C ALA A 223 14.11 25.43 -6.45
N THR A 224 13.50 26.49 -5.93
CA THR A 224 13.78 27.04 -4.59
C THR A 224 12.71 26.67 -3.56
N ARG A 225 11.62 26.02 -4.00
CA ARG A 225 10.52 25.59 -3.15
C ARG A 225 9.96 24.25 -3.61
N VAL A 226 9.62 23.40 -2.64
CA VAL A 226 8.92 22.13 -2.86
C VAL A 226 7.61 22.14 -2.09
N GLN A 227 6.53 21.78 -2.77
CA GLN A 227 5.19 21.63 -2.22
C GLN A 227 4.68 20.22 -2.49
N LEU A 228 4.31 19.52 -1.42
CA LEU A 228 3.75 18.17 -1.49
C LEU A 228 2.36 18.17 -0.85
N ASP A 229 1.40 17.50 -1.46
CA ASP A 229 0.06 17.36 -0.90
C ASP A 229 -0.44 15.91 -1.00
N ASP A 230 -1.48 15.56 -0.26
CA ASP A 230 -2.04 14.21 -0.25
C ASP A 230 -3.47 14.19 0.33
N TYR A 231 -4.10 13.01 0.34
CA TYR A 231 -5.45 12.82 0.89
C TYR A 231 -5.53 11.68 1.91
N ASP A 232 -6.00 12.00 3.13
CA ASP A 232 -6.32 11.02 4.16
C ASP A 232 -7.83 10.86 4.33
N TYR A 233 -8.36 9.70 3.96
CA TYR A 233 -9.79 9.41 4.15
C TYR A 233 -10.20 9.23 5.61
N LEU A 234 -9.25 9.02 6.55
CA LEU A 234 -9.54 9.01 7.99
C LEU A 234 -9.74 10.44 8.52
N LYS A 235 -9.13 11.43 7.87
CA LYS A 235 -9.20 12.86 8.21
C LYS A 235 -9.50 13.69 6.94
N PRO A 236 -10.65 13.50 6.27
CA PRO A 236 -10.90 13.98 4.89
C PRO A 236 -10.97 15.50 4.73
N LYS A 237 -10.94 16.26 5.83
CA LYS A 237 -10.93 17.74 5.85
C LYS A 237 -9.58 18.32 6.28
N ALA A 238 -8.62 17.49 6.67
CA ALA A 238 -7.30 17.96 7.07
C ALA A 238 -6.55 18.48 5.83
N SER A 239 -5.91 19.64 5.97
CA SER A 239 -4.93 20.09 4.99
C SER A 239 -3.65 19.29 5.18
N LEU A 240 -3.18 18.65 4.12
CA LEU A 240 -1.94 17.86 4.12
C LEU A 240 -0.84 18.51 3.28
N LEU A 241 -1.07 19.75 2.81
CA LEU A 241 -0.10 20.54 2.07
C LEU A 241 1.12 20.83 2.95
N ALA A 242 2.24 20.25 2.57
CA ALA A 242 3.57 20.55 3.08
C ALA A 242 4.28 21.48 2.10
N THR A 243 4.98 22.49 2.61
CA THR A 243 5.75 23.44 1.79
C THR A 243 7.07 23.68 2.48
N GLU A 244 8.17 23.48 1.74
CA GLU A 244 9.52 23.73 2.22
C GLU A 244 10.29 24.57 1.20
N ASP A 245 10.99 25.59 1.71
CA ASP A 245 11.93 26.41 0.93
C ASP A 245 13.32 25.78 1.01
N VAL A 246 14.09 25.87 -0.07
CA VAL A 246 15.49 25.43 -0.08
C VAL A 246 16.33 26.26 0.90
N THR A 247 17.19 25.60 1.68
CA THR A 247 18.13 26.26 2.60
C THR A 247 19.10 27.16 1.83
N ASP A 248 19.43 28.34 2.39
CA ASP A 248 20.34 29.31 1.77
C ASP A 248 19.88 29.77 0.36
N LYS A 249 18.57 29.83 0.08
CA LYS A 249 18.04 30.23 -1.24
C LYS A 249 18.59 31.54 -1.79
N ASP A 250 18.87 32.51 -0.91
CA ASP A 250 19.42 33.81 -1.28
C ASP A 250 20.90 33.71 -1.73
N ASP A 251 21.64 32.73 -1.21
CA ASP A 251 22.98 32.37 -1.68
C ASP A 251 22.90 31.56 -2.99
N ALA A 252 21.76 30.96 -3.35
CA ALA A 252 21.63 30.13 -4.55
C ALA A 252 21.47 31.00 -5.81
N HIS A 253 20.33 31.69 -5.97
CA HIS A 253 20.06 32.64 -7.06
C HIS A 253 18.83 33.52 -6.83
N GLY A 254 18.78 34.68 -7.50
CA GLY A 254 17.67 35.64 -7.38
C GLY A 254 16.41 35.35 -8.21
N VAL A 255 16.35 34.23 -8.95
CA VAL A 255 15.15 33.86 -9.74
C VAL A 255 14.02 33.40 -8.82
N SER A 256 12.87 34.05 -8.89
CA SER A 256 11.67 33.73 -8.11
C SER A 256 10.68 32.88 -8.90
N GLY A 257 9.76 32.20 -8.18
CA GLY A 257 8.66 31.44 -8.78
C GLY A 257 9.04 30.08 -9.35
N LEU A 258 10.24 29.57 -9.04
CA LEU A 258 10.65 28.21 -9.37
C LEU A 258 10.20 27.25 -8.27
N ASP A 259 8.90 26.96 -8.26
CA ASP A 259 8.25 26.10 -7.27
C ASP A 259 7.95 24.73 -7.90
N ILE A 260 8.25 23.65 -7.18
CA ILE A 260 7.81 22.29 -7.53
C ILE A 260 6.55 21.97 -6.73
N TYR A 261 5.48 21.60 -7.40
CA TYR A 261 4.29 21.00 -6.79
C TYR A 261 4.16 19.55 -7.24
N ASP A 262 3.97 18.63 -6.30
CA ASP A 262 3.72 17.22 -6.57
C ASP A 262 2.61 16.68 -5.66
N TYR A 263 1.70 15.89 -6.22
CA TYR A 263 0.54 15.37 -5.51
C TYR A 263 0.72 13.88 -5.19
N SER A 264 0.35 13.53 -3.95
CA SER A 264 0.53 12.24 -3.29
C SER A 264 1.98 11.89 -2.94
N TYR A 265 2.31 11.98 -1.65
CA TYR A 265 3.57 11.46 -1.09
C TYR A 265 3.39 10.08 -0.43
N ASP A 266 4.39 9.20 -0.50
CA ASP A 266 4.29 7.81 0.01
C ASP A 266 4.49 7.70 1.52
N TYR A 267 3.45 8.09 2.26
CA TYR A 267 3.42 8.15 3.72
C TYR A 267 3.72 6.81 4.43
N VAL A 268 4.16 6.92 5.68
CA VAL A 268 4.54 5.77 6.52
C VAL A 268 3.30 5.11 7.12
N GLY A 269 2.37 5.92 7.61
CA GLY A 269 1.11 5.49 8.19
C GLY A 269 0.13 6.65 8.35
N HIS A 270 -1.14 6.35 8.61
CA HIS A 270 -2.18 7.39 8.63
C HIS A 270 -2.02 8.43 9.77
N ASP A 271 -1.39 8.05 10.88
CA ASP A 271 -1.30 8.94 12.06
C ASP A 271 -0.29 10.08 11.90
N GLN A 272 0.77 9.87 11.09
CA GLN A 272 1.89 10.80 10.93
C GLN A 272 1.92 11.49 9.56
N ARG A 273 0.87 11.35 8.76
CA ARG A 273 0.87 11.75 7.34
C ARG A 273 1.32 13.19 7.09
N LEU A 274 0.81 14.17 7.86
CA LEU A 274 1.26 15.57 7.72
C LEU A 274 2.76 15.76 8.02
N GLN A 275 3.27 15.08 9.04
CA GLN A 275 4.68 15.12 9.44
C GLN A 275 5.56 14.45 8.37
N ASP A 276 5.08 13.35 7.77
CA ASP A 276 5.71 12.72 6.63
C ASP A 276 5.79 13.67 5.43
N GLY A 277 4.70 14.38 5.11
CA GLY A 277 4.67 15.38 4.04
C GLY A 277 5.74 16.47 4.22
N GLN A 278 5.82 17.06 5.43
CA GLN A 278 6.84 18.06 5.78
C GLN A 278 8.25 17.51 5.62
N ARG A 279 8.50 16.32 6.17
CA ARG A 279 9.81 15.66 6.10
C ARG A 279 10.23 15.34 4.67
N TYR A 280 9.32 14.82 3.85
CA TYR A 280 9.62 14.51 2.45
C TYR A 280 9.80 15.77 1.60
N ALA A 281 9.07 16.85 1.88
CA ALA A 281 9.29 18.14 1.24
C ALA A 281 10.69 18.68 1.59
N GLN A 282 11.11 18.59 2.85
CA GLN A 282 12.45 18.99 3.30
C GLN A 282 13.53 18.17 2.61
N VAL A 283 13.39 16.83 2.58
CA VAL A 283 14.36 15.94 1.93
C VAL A 283 14.53 16.28 0.45
N ARG A 284 13.42 16.55 -0.25
CA ARG A 284 13.46 16.95 -1.67
C ARG A 284 14.10 18.34 -1.85
N ALA A 285 13.77 19.30 -1.00
CA ALA A 285 14.38 20.64 -1.03
C ALA A 285 15.90 20.57 -0.81
N ASP A 286 16.35 19.82 0.19
CA ASP A 286 17.77 19.58 0.47
C ASP A 286 18.47 18.91 -0.72
N ALA A 287 17.84 17.90 -1.35
CA ALA A 287 18.40 17.20 -2.50
C ALA A 287 18.55 18.12 -3.73
N LEU A 288 17.58 19.02 -3.95
CA LEU A 288 17.64 20.04 -5.01
C LEU A 288 18.71 21.09 -4.75
N ASN A 289 19.02 21.35 -3.48
CA ASN A 289 20.07 22.28 -3.08
C ASN A 289 21.47 21.74 -3.41
N VAL A 290 21.70 20.43 -3.26
CA VAL A 290 23.02 19.80 -3.48
C VAL A 290 23.69 20.23 -4.80
N PRO A 291 23.04 20.17 -5.97
CA PRO A 291 23.66 20.60 -7.22
C PRO A 291 23.79 22.13 -7.37
N MET A 292 23.05 22.94 -6.60
CA MET A 292 23.02 24.41 -6.75
C MET A 292 24.37 25.07 -6.48
N LEU A 293 25.16 24.53 -5.56
CA LEU A 293 26.51 24.99 -5.26
C LEU A 293 27.42 23.79 -4.98
N THR A 294 28.24 23.44 -5.97
CA THR A 294 29.22 22.35 -5.82
C THR A 294 30.62 22.86 -6.05
N SER A 295 31.59 22.29 -5.34
CA SER A 295 33.00 22.52 -5.58
C SER A 295 33.65 21.25 -6.11
N ALA A 296 34.65 21.41 -6.97
CA ALA A 296 35.40 20.29 -7.54
C ALA A 296 36.90 20.60 -7.51
N GLY A 297 37.72 19.56 -7.45
CA GLY A 297 39.17 19.74 -7.44
C GLY A 297 39.96 18.46 -7.67
N HIS A 298 41.27 18.63 -7.79
CA HIS A 298 42.24 17.55 -7.98
C HIS A 298 43.25 17.54 -6.83
N THR A 299 43.51 16.38 -6.23
CA THR A 299 44.43 16.23 -5.10
C THR A 299 45.24 14.94 -5.14
N ASP A 300 46.41 14.96 -4.50
CA ASP A 300 47.24 13.82 -4.15
C ASP A 300 47.05 13.37 -2.68
N ALA A 301 46.11 14.00 -1.95
CA ALA A 301 45.75 13.65 -0.59
C ALA A 301 45.04 12.29 -0.53
N CYS A 302 45.83 11.23 -0.39
CA CYS A 302 45.34 9.86 -0.31
C CYS A 302 44.34 9.56 0.83
N GLY A 303 44.22 10.42 1.83
CA GLY A 303 43.17 10.32 2.85
C GLY A 303 41.82 10.92 2.46
N LEU A 304 41.73 11.65 1.34
CA LEU A 304 40.47 12.19 0.86
C LEU A 304 39.61 11.08 0.25
N ALA A 305 38.46 10.81 0.87
CA ALA A 305 37.53 9.75 0.49
C ALA A 305 36.11 10.29 0.40
N THR A 306 35.24 9.62 -0.36
CA THR A 306 33.81 9.96 -0.39
C THR A 306 33.21 9.81 1.02
N GLY A 307 32.54 10.86 1.50
CA GLY A 307 32.04 10.95 2.87
C GLY A 307 33.04 11.49 3.91
N ALA A 308 34.26 11.88 3.52
CA ALA A 308 35.19 12.54 4.43
C ALA A 308 34.90 14.06 4.54
N LEU A 309 35.20 14.63 5.70
CA LEU A 309 35.28 16.08 5.89
C LEU A 309 36.71 16.57 5.70
N PHE A 310 36.89 17.74 5.08
CA PHE A 310 38.18 18.42 5.03
C PHE A 310 37.99 19.92 5.00
N ARG A 311 38.98 20.67 5.47
CA ARG A 311 39.03 22.12 5.35
C ARG A 311 40.01 22.55 4.26
N LEU A 312 39.52 23.30 3.27
CA LEU A 312 40.37 23.96 2.28
C LEU A 312 41.15 25.10 2.94
N LYS A 313 42.44 25.20 2.60
CA LYS A 313 43.32 26.29 3.04
C LYS A 313 44.09 26.88 1.86
N ASP A 314 44.58 28.10 2.06
CA ASP A 314 45.49 28.80 1.16
C ASP A 314 44.96 29.00 -0.28
N PHE A 315 43.64 28.90 -0.50
CA PHE A 315 43.02 29.26 -1.76
C PHE A 315 42.85 30.78 -1.87
N PRO A 316 43.14 31.42 -3.03
CA PRO A 316 43.11 32.88 -3.16
C PRO A 316 41.76 33.53 -2.80
N LEU A 317 40.65 32.85 -3.07
CA LEU A 317 39.32 33.32 -2.68
C LEU A 317 39.05 32.97 -1.22
N ALA A 318 39.07 33.98 -0.35
CA ALA A 318 38.97 33.81 1.11
C ALA A 318 37.76 32.98 1.55
N GLU A 319 36.58 33.20 0.96
CA GLU A 319 35.34 32.48 1.30
C GLU A 319 35.37 30.98 0.95
N ALA A 320 36.26 30.55 0.05
CA ALA A 320 36.43 29.13 -0.26
C ALA A 320 37.20 28.38 0.84
N ASN A 321 37.91 29.07 1.74
CA ASN A 321 38.74 28.43 2.77
C ASN A 321 37.92 27.98 4.00
N GLN A 322 37.02 27.04 3.77
CA GLN A 322 36.08 26.50 4.75
C GLN A 322 36.06 24.97 4.73
N GLU A 323 35.18 24.37 5.54
CA GLU A 323 34.99 22.93 5.61
C GLU A 323 34.01 22.43 4.56
N TYR A 324 34.34 21.29 3.95
CA TYR A 324 33.59 20.64 2.90
C TYR A 324 33.36 19.16 3.21
N LEU A 325 32.23 18.66 2.74
CA LEU A 325 31.92 17.23 2.66
C LEU A 325 32.19 16.74 1.24
N VAL A 326 33.06 15.74 1.11
CA VAL A 326 33.33 15.09 -0.17
C VAL A 326 32.14 14.20 -0.54
N ILE A 327 31.47 14.51 -1.65
CA ILE A 327 30.28 13.79 -2.11
C ILE A 327 30.58 12.76 -3.20
N GLU A 328 31.67 12.93 -3.93
CA GLU A 328 32.08 12.08 -5.05
C GLU A 328 33.61 12.09 -5.19
N THR A 329 34.19 10.94 -5.51
CA THR A 329 35.62 10.79 -5.82
C THR A 329 35.81 9.87 -7.01
N GLU A 330 36.74 10.25 -7.88
CA GLU A 330 37.32 9.43 -8.93
C GLU A 330 38.83 9.38 -8.68
N MET A 331 39.31 8.19 -8.34
CA MET A 331 40.67 7.96 -7.90
C MET A 331 41.41 7.11 -8.93
N ARG A 332 42.66 7.48 -9.19
CA ARG A 332 43.60 6.71 -10.01
C ARG A 332 44.81 6.33 -9.17
N LEU A 333 45.08 5.03 -9.10
CA LEU A 333 46.24 4.48 -8.42
C LEU A 333 47.13 3.78 -9.44
N VAL A 334 48.43 4.00 -9.35
CA VAL A 334 49.41 3.44 -10.30
C VAL A 334 50.63 2.96 -9.52
N GLU A 335 51.06 1.73 -9.78
CA GLU A 335 52.33 1.20 -9.29
C GLU A 335 53.40 1.34 -10.39
N PRO A 336 54.36 2.28 -10.24
CA PRO A 336 55.29 2.64 -11.32
C PRO A 336 56.13 1.48 -11.83
N ASP A 337 56.49 0.53 -10.95
CA ASP A 337 57.32 -0.63 -11.27
C ASP A 337 56.69 -1.57 -12.31
N TYR A 338 55.36 -1.49 -12.53
CA TYR A 338 54.60 -2.45 -13.34
C TYR A 338 53.83 -1.84 -14.51
N VAL A 339 53.96 -0.54 -14.78
CA VAL A 339 53.39 0.09 -15.97
C VAL A 339 54.40 0.06 -17.11
N THR A 340 54.04 -0.54 -18.24
CA THR A 340 54.88 -0.55 -19.46
C THR A 340 54.17 0.18 -20.59
N GLY A 341 54.77 1.29 -21.04
CA GLY A 341 54.23 2.19 -22.05
C GLY A 341 54.30 3.63 -21.56
N GLY A 342 55.17 4.43 -22.17
CA GLY A 342 55.51 5.81 -21.76
C GLY A 342 54.38 6.82 -21.87
N GLY A 343 53.34 6.66 -21.05
CA GLY A 343 52.25 7.60 -20.85
C GLY A 343 52.09 8.06 -19.40
N ALA A 344 52.94 7.57 -18.49
CA ALA A 344 53.12 8.20 -17.19
C ALA A 344 54.26 9.21 -17.36
N ASP A 345 53.97 10.50 -17.20
CA ASP A 345 55.03 11.46 -16.92
C ASP A 345 55.81 10.93 -15.70
N GLU A 346 57.15 10.91 -15.76
CA GLU A 346 58.01 10.44 -14.65
C GLU A 346 57.78 11.23 -13.33
N ASP A 347 56.99 12.31 -13.38
CA ASP A 347 56.54 13.15 -12.25
C ASP A 347 55.10 12.85 -11.76
N GLU A 348 54.37 11.87 -12.34
CA GLU A 348 53.00 11.48 -11.90
C GLU A 348 53.08 10.55 -10.67
N GLY A 349 52.51 10.97 -9.54
CA GLY A 349 52.59 10.24 -8.27
C GLY A 349 51.72 8.97 -8.23
N PRO A 350 51.87 8.10 -7.22
CA PRO A 350 51.15 6.82 -7.17
C PRO A 350 49.64 6.95 -6.89
N PHE A 351 49.15 8.15 -6.56
CA PHE A 351 47.74 8.41 -6.22
C PHE A 351 47.29 9.78 -6.74
N HIS A 352 46.15 9.77 -7.42
CA HIS A 352 45.44 10.96 -7.89
C HIS A 352 43.96 10.83 -7.56
N CYS A 353 43.33 11.93 -7.15
CA CYS A 353 41.91 11.97 -6.84
C CYS A 353 41.29 13.25 -7.41
N ALA A 354 40.37 13.08 -8.35
CA ALA A 354 39.39 14.11 -8.69
C ALA A 354 38.21 13.95 -7.73
N PHE A 355 37.69 15.04 -7.18
CA PHE A 355 36.60 14.98 -6.22
C PHE A 355 35.59 16.09 -6.43
N ARG A 356 34.37 15.86 -5.94
CA ARG A 356 33.34 16.88 -5.78
C ARG A 356 32.93 16.97 -4.33
N ALA A 357 32.62 18.17 -3.88
CA ALA A 357 32.29 18.46 -2.51
C ALA A 357 31.22 19.55 -2.40
N ILE A 358 30.49 19.53 -1.28
CA ILE A 358 29.59 20.61 -0.87
C ILE A 358 30.11 21.22 0.44
N ARG A 359 29.69 22.45 0.76
CA ARG A 359 30.01 23.05 2.06
C ARG A 359 29.43 22.18 3.17
N SER A 360 30.16 21.95 4.27
CA SER A 360 29.69 21.03 5.33
C SER A 360 28.39 21.48 5.99
N ARG A 361 28.11 22.79 6.03
CA ARG A 361 26.84 23.35 6.53
C ARG A 361 25.60 22.95 5.70
N GLN A 362 25.80 22.56 4.44
CA GLN A 362 24.71 22.20 3.54
C GLN A 362 24.33 20.74 3.75
N PRO A 363 23.05 20.42 4.05
CA PRO A 363 22.62 19.04 4.18
C PRO A 363 22.73 18.31 2.84
N PHE A 364 23.35 17.13 2.85
CA PHE A 364 23.33 16.24 1.70
C PHE A 364 22.08 15.37 1.72
N ARG A 365 21.36 15.34 0.59
CA ARG A 365 20.33 14.33 0.29
C ARG A 365 20.53 13.82 -1.13
N THR A 366 20.20 12.55 -1.33
CA THR A 366 20.28 11.95 -2.66
C THR A 366 19.02 12.34 -3.45
N MET A 367 19.19 12.76 -4.71
CA MET A 367 18.05 12.98 -5.60
C MET A 367 17.25 11.68 -5.79
N PRO A 368 15.91 11.74 -5.83
CA PRO A 368 15.06 10.57 -6.04
C PRO A 368 15.11 10.14 -7.51
N LEU A 369 16.22 9.48 -7.90
CA LEU A 369 16.45 9.02 -9.27
C LEU A 369 15.93 7.61 -9.50
N THR A 370 15.78 6.82 -8.42
CA THR A 370 15.36 5.43 -8.54
C THR A 370 13.87 5.38 -8.91
N PRO A 371 13.49 4.80 -10.06
CA PRO A 371 12.11 4.79 -10.50
C PRO A 371 11.21 4.06 -9.50
N ARG A 372 10.06 4.66 -9.16
CA ARG A 372 9.06 3.99 -8.35
C ARG A 372 8.37 2.88 -9.15
N PRO A 373 8.11 1.70 -8.58
CA PRO A 373 7.30 0.68 -9.23
C PRO A 373 5.86 1.17 -9.44
N VAL A 374 5.27 0.82 -10.59
CA VAL A 374 3.90 1.19 -10.96
C VAL A 374 3.12 -0.06 -11.36
N ILE A 375 1.92 -0.22 -10.81
CA ILE A 375 0.91 -1.18 -11.26
C ILE A 375 -0.10 -0.41 -12.12
N ALA A 376 0.13 -0.42 -13.43
CA ALA A 376 -0.67 0.35 -14.38
C ALA A 376 -2.11 -0.18 -14.58
N GLY A 377 -2.37 -1.42 -14.19
CA GLY A 377 -3.64 -2.11 -14.44
C GLY A 377 -4.31 -2.60 -13.17
N LEU A 378 -5.40 -3.32 -13.36
CA LEU A 378 -6.11 -4.00 -12.29
C LEU A 378 -5.45 -5.35 -12.00
N GLN A 379 -5.53 -5.79 -10.76
CA GLN A 379 -5.17 -7.15 -10.36
C GLN A 379 -6.34 -7.77 -9.63
N THR A 380 -6.40 -9.10 -9.59
CA THR A 380 -7.29 -9.78 -8.67
C THR A 380 -6.52 -10.30 -7.46
N ALA A 381 -7.24 -10.41 -6.34
CA ALA A 381 -6.73 -10.91 -5.07
C ALA A 381 -7.85 -11.65 -4.35
N VAL A 382 -7.48 -12.51 -3.39
CA VAL A 382 -8.46 -13.24 -2.57
C VAL A 382 -8.61 -12.54 -1.23
N VAL A 383 -9.83 -12.36 -0.75
CA VAL A 383 -10.10 -11.79 0.58
C VAL A 383 -9.55 -12.75 1.65
N GLU A 384 -8.75 -12.20 2.55
CA GLU A 384 -8.00 -12.94 3.55
C GLU A 384 -8.77 -13.05 4.87
N GLY A 385 -8.66 -14.20 5.53
CA GLY A 385 -9.12 -14.41 6.89
C GLY A 385 -8.92 -15.85 7.35
N ASN A 386 -9.16 -16.12 8.64
CA ASN A 386 -8.86 -17.40 9.25
C ASN A 386 -9.82 -18.52 8.82
N THR A 387 -11.07 -18.16 8.54
CA THR A 387 -12.15 -19.12 8.26
C THR A 387 -12.81 -18.73 6.93
N PRO A 388 -13.01 -19.67 5.99
CA PRO A 388 -13.76 -19.40 4.75
C PRO A 388 -15.15 -18.81 5.04
N GLU A 389 -15.61 -17.90 4.19
CA GLU A 389 -16.91 -17.22 4.29
C GLU A 389 -17.11 -16.32 5.53
N ASP A 390 -16.07 -16.16 6.37
CA ASP A 390 -16.09 -15.21 7.47
C ASP A 390 -16.06 -13.75 6.97
N ILE A 391 -16.42 -12.82 7.86
CA ILE A 391 -16.46 -11.37 7.57
C ILE A 391 -15.36 -10.67 8.37
N ALA A 392 -14.13 -10.75 7.87
CA ALA A 392 -12.96 -10.10 8.45
C ALA A 392 -12.89 -8.60 8.05
N VAL A 393 -13.73 -7.78 8.68
CA VAL A 393 -13.92 -6.36 8.32
C VAL A 393 -13.69 -5.41 9.49
N ASP A 394 -13.20 -4.21 9.19
CA ASP A 394 -13.03 -3.15 10.20
C ASP A 394 -14.16 -2.10 10.21
N LYS A 395 -14.05 -1.10 11.10
CA LYS A 395 -15.05 -0.02 11.27
C LYS A 395 -15.29 0.85 10.02
N TYR A 396 -14.44 0.77 8.99
CA TYR A 396 -14.57 1.50 7.74
C TYR A 396 -15.06 0.62 6.58
N GLY A 397 -15.39 -0.65 6.83
CA GLY A 397 -15.75 -1.59 5.78
C GLY A 397 -14.53 -2.08 4.96
N ARG A 398 -13.32 -2.00 5.52
CA ARG A 398 -12.09 -2.47 4.87
C ARG A 398 -11.86 -3.94 5.15
N VAL A 399 -11.31 -4.64 4.16
CA VAL A 399 -10.90 -6.05 4.26
C VAL A 399 -9.43 -6.21 3.90
N GLN A 400 -8.77 -7.26 4.37
CA GLN A 400 -7.44 -7.61 3.91
C GLN A 400 -7.53 -8.59 2.74
N VAL A 401 -6.51 -8.59 1.89
CA VAL A 401 -6.42 -9.47 0.73
C VAL A 401 -5.04 -10.11 0.61
N THR A 402 -5.02 -11.25 -0.06
CA THR A 402 -3.81 -11.97 -0.43
C THR A 402 -3.66 -11.90 -1.96
N PHE A 403 -2.64 -11.18 -2.42
CA PHE A 403 -2.32 -11.07 -3.85
C PHE A 403 -1.63 -12.35 -4.34
N PHE A 404 -1.90 -12.76 -5.58
CA PHE A 404 -1.33 -14.00 -6.15
C PHE A 404 0.19 -14.01 -6.30
N TRP A 405 0.83 -12.83 -6.38
CA TRP A 405 2.29 -12.71 -6.41
C TRP A 405 2.92 -12.74 -5.02
N ASN A 406 2.14 -12.58 -3.96
CA ASN A 406 2.62 -12.66 -2.58
C ASN A 406 2.64 -14.13 -2.16
N ARG A 407 3.85 -14.71 -2.06
CA ARG A 407 4.04 -16.13 -1.73
C ARG A 407 4.10 -16.30 -0.21
N PRO A 408 3.11 -16.92 0.46
CA PRO A 408 3.07 -17.04 1.93
C PRO A 408 4.24 -17.86 2.50
N ALA A 409 4.80 -18.77 1.71
CA ALA A 409 5.90 -19.64 2.12
C ALA A 409 7.25 -18.92 2.29
N LYS A 410 7.35 -17.61 2.01
CA LYS A 410 8.58 -16.85 2.23
C LYS A 410 8.67 -16.38 3.68
N PRO A 411 9.86 -16.42 4.31
CA PRO A 411 10.08 -15.81 5.62
C PRO A 411 9.58 -14.35 5.62
N ASN A 412 8.77 -14.00 6.61
CA ASN A 412 8.19 -12.67 6.79
C ASN A 412 7.23 -12.18 5.67
N ALA A 413 6.70 -13.06 4.82
CA ALA A 413 5.64 -12.68 3.89
C ALA A 413 4.39 -12.26 4.68
N GLN A 414 3.91 -11.03 4.45
CA GLN A 414 2.75 -10.46 5.12
C GLN A 414 1.59 -10.33 4.14
N ASN A 415 0.35 -10.45 4.63
CA ASN A 415 -0.86 -10.12 3.86
C ASN A 415 -0.98 -8.61 3.65
N SER A 416 -1.96 -8.16 2.85
CA SER A 416 -2.14 -6.73 2.58
C SER A 416 -2.42 -5.90 3.85
N CYS A 417 -2.33 -4.58 3.74
CA CYS A 417 -3.01 -3.68 4.67
C CYS A 417 -4.54 -3.79 4.55
N PRO A 418 -5.33 -3.26 5.50
CA PRO A 418 -6.77 -3.10 5.31
C PRO A 418 -7.08 -2.23 4.09
N VAL A 419 -7.71 -2.82 3.08
CA VAL A 419 -8.03 -2.21 1.79
C VAL A 419 -9.46 -1.72 1.77
N ARG A 420 -9.69 -0.48 1.32
CA ARG A 420 -11.05 0.06 1.13
C ARG A 420 -11.77 -0.66 -0.01
N VAL A 421 -13.08 -0.84 0.14
CA VAL A 421 -13.96 -1.45 -0.85
C VAL A 421 -14.86 -0.37 -1.44
N ALA A 422 -14.75 -0.16 -2.75
CA ALA A 422 -15.67 0.70 -3.49
C ALA A 422 -17.08 0.12 -3.40
N GLN A 423 -18.05 0.98 -3.05
CA GLN A 423 -19.46 0.63 -2.96
C GLN A 423 -20.21 1.23 -4.13
N MET A 424 -21.35 0.64 -4.49
CA MET A 424 -22.21 1.17 -5.57
C MET A 424 -22.68 2.60 -5.30
N TRP A 425 -22.95 2.94 -4.04
CA TRP A 425 -23.38 4.26 -3.62
C TRP A 425 -22.97 4.51 -2.16
N ALA A 426 -22.23 5.59 -1.86
CA ALA A 426 -21.71 5.84 -0.52
C ALA A 426 -21.89 7.30 -0.09
N GLY A 427 -22.74 7.53 0.91
CA GLY A 427 -23.04 8.83 1.51
C GLY A 427 -22.76 8.88 3.01
N LYS A 428 -23.10 10.00 3.64
CA LYS A 428 -22.89 10.23 5.08
C LYS A 428 -23.86 9.40 5.93
N ARG A 429 -23.53 8.11 6.15
CA ARG A 429 -24.35 7.08 6.82
C ARG A 429 -25.60 6.64 6.04
N TRP A 430 -25.51 6.65 4.72
CA TRP A 430 -26.55 6.16 3.82
C TRP A 430 -25.89 5.67 2.52
N GLY A 431 -26.53 4.76 1.78
CA GLY A 431 -25.99 4.16 0.55
C GLY A 431 -26.07 2.63 0.54
N ALA A 432 -25.36 2.00 -0.39
CA ALA A 432 -25.22 0.55 -0.50
C ALA A 432 -23.97 0.06 0.24
N GLN A 433 -24.05 -1.13 0.85
CA GLN A 433 -22.92 -1.75 1.53
C GLN A 433 -22.89 -3.26 1.28
N PHE A 434 -21.92 -3.70 0.50
CA PHE A 434 -21.59 -5.10 0.29
C PHE A 434 -20.13 -5.31 0.69
N ILE A 435 -19.91 -6.14 1.71
CA ILE A 435 -18.58 -6.45 2.23
C ILE A 435 -18.14 -7.80 1.65
N PRO A 436 -17.03 -7.85 0.90
CA PRO A 436 -16.45 -9.11 0.44
C PRO A 436 -16.12 -10.05 1.62
N ARG A 437 -16.42 -11.33 1.47
CA ARG A 437 -16.15 -12.36 2.48
C ARG A 437 -14.84 -13.07 2.21
N VAL A 438 -14.28 -13.68 3.25
CA VAL A 438 -13.05 -14.48 3.16
C VAL A 438 -13.19 -15.57 2.10
N GLY A 439 -12.22 -15.65 1.20
CA GLY A 439 -12.21 -16.60 0.07
C GLY A 439 -12.79 -16.05 -1.24
N GLN A 440 -13.47 -14.90 -1.22
CA GLN A 440 -13.98 -14.28 -2.44
C GLN A 440 -12.87 -13.60 -3.23
N GLU A 441 -12.96 -13.66 -4.57
CA GLU A 441 -12.03 -12.96 -5.46
C GLU A 441 -12.50 -11.52 -5.72
N VAL A 442 -11.61 -10.57 -5.44
CA VAL A 442 -11.84 -9.14 -5.60
C VAL A 442 -10.91 -8.54 -6.64
N VAL A 443 -11.38 -7.50 -7.33
CA VAL A 443 -10.61 -6.71 -8.27
C VAL A 443 -10.02 -5.50 -7.53
N VAL A 444 -8.70 -5.38 -7.56
CA VAL A 444 -7.93 -4.35 -6.87
C VAL A 444 -7.30 -3.41 -7.89
N SER A 445 -7.61 -2.13 -7.74
CA SER A 445 -6.91 -1.00 -8.37
C SER A 445 -5.88 -0.43 -7.40
N PHE A 446 -4.93 0.34 -7.93
CA PHE A 446 -3.86 0.97 -7.17
C PHE A 446 -3.88 2.47 -7.44
N LEU A 447 -4.12 3.29 -6.41
CA LEU A 447 -4.21 4.75 -6.55
C LEU A 447 -2.88 5.30 -7.07
N ASP A 448 -2.92 6.09 -8.15
CA ASP A 448 -1.75 6.58 -8.88
C ASP A 448 -0.79 5.46 -9.33
N GLY A 449 -1.33 4.25 -9.53
CA GLY A 449 -0.57 3.03 -9.81
C GLY A 449 0.36 2.60 -8.69
N ASN A 450 0.20 3.15 -7.47
CA ASN A 450 1.06 2.87 -6.32
C ASN A 450 0.81 1.47 -5.73
N PRO A 451 1.80 0.56 -5.74
CA PRO A 451 1.67 -0.73 -5.07
C PRO A 451 1.27 -0.62 -3.58
N ASP A 452 1.61 0.49 -2.92
CA ASP A 452 1.31 0.75 -1.51
C ASP A 452 -0.11 1.28 -1.25
N ARG A 453 -0.90 1.58 -2.30
CA ARG A 453 -2.26 2.16 -2.17
C ARG A 453 -3.32 1.34 -2.90
N PRO A 454 -3.58 0.09 -2.46
CA PRO A 454 -4.64 -0.72 -3.03
C PRO A 454 -6.03 -0.15 -2.72
N LEU A 455 -6.98 -0.35 -3.64
CA LEU A 455 -8.40 -0.06 -3.52
C LEU A 455 -9.17 -1.17 -4.23
N ILE A 456 -10.05 -1.88 -3.51
CA ILE A 456 -10.94 -2.85 -4.13
C ILE A 456 -12.03 -2.09 -4.89
N ILE A 457 -12.22 -2.39 -6.16
CA ILE A 457 -13.19 -1.72 -7.04
C ILE A 457 -14.33 -2.63 -7.52
N GLY A 458 -14.30 -3.91 -7.15
CA GLY A 458 -15.33 -4.88 -7.50
C GLY A 458 -14.94 -6.30 -7.11
N SER A 459 -15.75 -7.26 -7.53
CA SER A 459 -15.53 -8.69 -7.37
C SER A 459 -15.85 -9.43 -8.65
N VAL A 460 -15.29 -10.63 -8.79
CA VAL A 460 -15.51 -11.50 -9.94
C VAL A 460 -15.84 -12.91 -9.47
N TYR A 461 -16.69 -13.60 -10.22
CA TYR A 461 -16.94 -15.03 -10.04
C TYR A 461 -15.79 -15.85 -10.65
N ASN A 462 -15.55 -17.03 -10.10
CA ASN A 462 -14.56 -17.99 -10.56
C ASN A 462 -15.07 -19.43 -10.38
N ALA A 463 -14.24 -20.44 -10.62
CA ALA A 463 -14.68 -21.85 -10.55
C ALA A 463 -15.13 -22.29 -9.15
N ASP A 464 -14.56 -21.70 -8.10
CA ASP A 464 -14.93 -21.98 -6.70
C ASP A 464 -16.13 -21.12 -6.26
N ASN A 465 -16.21 -19.88 -6.77
CA ASN A 465 -17.26 -18.92 -6.52
C ASN A 465 -18.08 -18.72 -7.80
N MET A 466 -18.97 -19.66 -8.11
CA MET A 466 -19.81 -19.60 -9.31
C MET A 466 -20.94 -18.56 -9.19
N PRO A 467 -21.43 -18.01 -10.33
CA PRO A 467 -22.61 -17.14 -10.34
C PRO A 467 -23.84 -17.79 -9.66
N PRO A 468 -24.73 -16.99 -9.03
CA PRO A 468 -25.86 -17.51 -8.26
C PRO A 468 -26.94 -18.19 -9.11
N TYR A 469 -27.00 -17.87 -10.40
CA TYR A 469 -27.94 -18.42 -11.37
C TYR A 469 -27.18 -19.32 -12.34
N GLY A 470 -27.67 -20.55 -12.53
CA GLY A 470 -27.02 -21.51 -13.42
C GLY A 470 -26.92 -20.96 -14.85
N LEU A 471 -25.70 -20.81 -15.36
CA LEU A 471 -25.41 -20.31 -16.69
C LEU A 471 -24.83 -21.44 -17.57
N PRO A 472 -25.16 -21.47 -18.87
CA PRO A 472 -25.85 -20.43 -19.65
C PRO A 472 -27.39 -20.50 -19.68
N GLU A 473 -28.01 -21.46 -18.98
CA GLU A 473 -29.45 -21.75 -19.07
C GLU A 473 -30.32 -20.57 -18.61
N ASN A 474 -29.94 -19.91 -17.50
CA ASN A 474 -30.71 -18.82 -16.89
C ASN A 474 -30.16 -17.42 -17.24
N ARG A 475 -29.72 -17.22 -18.49
CA ARG A 475 -29.10 -15.95 -18.95
C ARG A 475 -30.01 -14.72 -18.91
N THR A 476 -31.32 -14.89 -18.72
CA THR A 476 -32.31 -13.82 -18.57
C THR A 476 -32.60 -13.47 -17.11
N GLN A 477 -31.97 -14.16 -16.14
CA GLN A 477 -32.10 -13.86 -14.73
C GLN A 477 -31.06 -12.84 -14.27
N SER A 478 -31.49 -11.90 -13.45
CA SER A 478 -30.63 -10.93 -12.78
C SER A 478 -31.12 -10.67 -11.36
N GLY A 479 -30.25 -10.20 -10.46
CA GLY A 479 -30.66 -9.98 -9.08
C GLY A 479 -29.53 -9.87 -8.08
N VAL A 480 -29.92 -9.77 -6.81
CA VAL A 480 -29.01 -9.77 -5.65
C VAL A 480 -29.42 -10.92 -4.75
N LYS A 481 -28.53 -11.91 -4.62
CA LYS A 481 -28.68 -13.06 -3.73
C LYS A 481 -27.64 -13.01 -2.63
N SER A 482 -28.10 -12.98 -1.38
CA SER A 482 -27.26 -12.99 -0.19
C SER A 482 -27.05 -14.43 0.32
N ARG A 483 -26.40 -14.57 1.48
CA ARG A 483 -26.24 -15.83 2.19
C ARG A 483 -26.25 -15.55 3.69
N SER A 484 -26.99 -16.30 4.48
CA SER A 484 -26.88 -16.26 5.94
C SER A 484 -25.43 -16.54 6.35
N HIS A 485 -24.86 -15.71 7.22
CA HIS A 485 -23.52 -15.94 7.73
C HIS A 485 -23.53 -17.20 8.62
N ASN A 486 -22.59 -18.12 8.37
CA ASN A 486 -22.56 -19.47 8.94
C ASN A 486 -23.79 -20.36 8.60
N GLY A 487 -24.56 -19.97 7.57
CA GLY A 487 -25.69 -20.76 7.06
C GLY A 487 -25.30 -21.69 5.92
N SER A 488 -26.23 -22.56 5.54
CA SER A 488 -26.12 -23.45 4.39
C SER A 488 -26.35 -22.71 3.07
N ALA A 489 -26.18 -23.42 1.94
CA ALA A 489 -26.48 -22.86 0.64
C ALA A 489 -27.99 -22.54 0.42
N GLU A 490 -28.86 -23.05 1.28
CA GLU A 490 -30.31 -22.81 1.21
C GLU A 490 -30.74 -21.60 2.04
N ASP A 491 -29.86 -21.08 2.91
CA ASP A 491 -30.18 -19.95 3.78
C ASP A 491 -29.80 -18.61 3.13
N TYR A 492 -30.77 -17.91 2.53
CA TYR A 492 -30.50 -16.65 1.82
C TYR A 492 -31.67 -15.67 1.79
N ASN A 493 -31.37 -14.38 1.58
CA ASN A 493 -32.35 -13.39 1.11
C ASN A 493 -32.05 -13.05 -0.34
N GLU A 494 -33.08 -12.80 -1.15
CA GLU A 494 -32.94 -12.58 -2.59
C GLU A 494 -33.97 -11.59 -3.13
N ILE A 495 -33.51 -10.74 -4.05
CA ILE A 495 -34.35 -10.03 -5.01
C ILE A 495 -33.91 -10.46 -6.40
N ARG A 496 -34.80 -11.08 -7.17
CA ARG A 496 -34.51 -11.62 -8.52
C ARG A 496 -35.53 -11.12 -9.53
N PHE A 497 -35.04 -10.80 -10.72
CA PHE A 497 -35.80 -10.44 -11.90
C PHE A 497 -35.57 -11.52 -12.98
N GLU A 498 -36.64 -12.05 -13.54
CA GLU A 498 -36.65 -12.92 -14.71
C GLU A 498 -37.22 -12.16 -15.91
N ASP A 499 -36.41 -11.97 -16.94
CA ASP A 499 -36.78 -11.22 -18.16
C ASP A 499 -37.14 -12.14 -19.34
N LYS A 500 -37.37 -13.43 -19.09
CA LYS A 500 -37.85 -14.36 -20.12
C LYS A 500 -39.28 -14.02 -20.54
N LYS A 501 -39.41 -13.53 -21.77
CA LYS A 501 -40.70 -13.15 -22.37
C LYS A 501 -41.80 -14.21 -22.21
N GLY A 502 -42.93 -13.80 -21.65
CA GLY A 502 -44.09 -14.67 -21.38
C GLY A 502 -43.95 -15.52 -20.12
N SER A 503 -42.90 -15.31 -19.34
CA SER A 503 -42.60 -15.98 -18.07
C SER A 503 -41.84 -15.05 -17.13
N GLU A 504 -42.08 -13.73 -17.26
CA GLU A 504 -41.45 -12.71 -16.44
C GLU A 504 -41.87 -12.86 -14.97
N GLU A 505 -40.91 -12.67 -14.06
CA GLU A 505 -41.14 -12.83 -12.62
C GLU A 505 -40.26 -11.88 -11.82
N VAL A 506 -40.82 -11.32 -10.74
CA VAL A 506 -40.06 -10.69 -9.66
C VAL A 506 -40.22 -11.55 -8.41
N LEU A 507 -39.11 -12.03 -7.86
CA LEU A 507 -39.07 -12.78 -6.61
C LEU A 507 -38.44 -11.92 -5.52
N ILE A 508 -39.16 -11.75 -4.42
CA ILE A 508 -38.65 -11.23 -3.16
C ILE A 508 -38.68 -12.36 -2.14
N HIS A 509 -37.51 -12.85 -1.74
CA HIS A 509 -37.36 -13.94 -0.79
C HIS A 509 -36.63 -13.46 0.47
N ALA A 510 -37.22 -13.74 1.64
CA ALA A 510 -36.64 -13.46 2.94
C ALA A 510 -36.48 -14.76 3.74
N GLN A 511 -35.27 -15.05 4.21
CA GLN A 511 -34.97 -16.29 4.95
C GLN A 511 -35.72 -16.38 6.29
N LYS A 512 -36.06 -15.22 6.88
CA LYS A 512 -36.66 -15.15 8.21
C LYS A 512 -37.86 -14.22 8.27
N ASN A 513 -37.61 -12.93 8.48
CA ASN A 513 -38.66 -11.92 8.58
C ASN A 513 -38.56 -11.00 7.37
N LEU A 514 -39.68 -10.79 6.66
CA LEU A 514 -39.86 -9.68 5.73
C LEU A 514 -40.65 -8.60 6.46
N ARG A 515 -40.12 -7.37 6.48
CA ARG A 515 -40.81 -6.19 7.02
C ARG A 515 -40.86 -5.13 5.93
N GLU A 516 -42.05 -4.65 5.66
CA GLU A 516 -42.31 -3.57 4.73
C GLU A 516 -42.97 -2.42 5.49
N GLU A 517 -42.48 -1.20 5.27
CA GLU A 517 -42.96 0.01 5.95
C GLU A 517 -43.12 1.13 4.92
N SER A 518 -44.30 1.74 4.88
CA SER A 518 -44.56 2.97 4.15
C SER A 518 -45.02 4.03 5.15
N GLU A 519 -44.45 5.22 5.05
CA GLU A 519 -44.79 6.37 5.91
C GLU A 519 -46.05 7.11 5.43
N HIS A 520 -46.57 6.74 4.26
CA HIS A 520 -47.78 7.29 3.69
C HIS A 520 -48.62 6.17 3.10
N ASP A 521 -48.93 6.23 1.81
CA ASP A 521 -49.77 5.25 1.15
C ASP A 521 -48.97 4.03 0.69
N HIS A 522 -49.64 2.87 0.65
CA HIS A 522 -49.10 1.63 0.09
C HIS A 522 -50.17 1.03 -0.84
N ASP A 523 -49.94 1.20 -2.14
CA ASP A 523 -50.86 0.75 -3.19
C ASP A 523 -50.42 -0.61 -3.77
N VAL A 524 -51.37 -1.53 -3.86
CA VAL A 524 -51.17 -2.85 -4.47
C VAL A 524 -52.24 -3.07 -5.54
N GLU A 525 -51.79 -3.18 -6.80
CA GLU A 525 -52.66 -3.48 -7.94
C GLU A 525 -52.28 -4.83 -8.57
N VAL A 526 -53.25 -5.75 -8.66
CA VAL A 526 -53.06 -7.06 -9.27
C VAL A 526 -54.18 -7.33 -10.27
N ALA A 527 -53.85 -7.36 -11.55
CA ALA A 527 -54.82 -7.46 -12.65
C ALA A 527 -55.55 -8.81 -12.75
N ARG A 528 -54.99 -9.87 -12.14
CA ARG A 528 -55.58 -11.21 -12.16
C ARG A 528 -55.91 -11.67 -10.74
N ASN A 529 -55.05 -12.49 -10.14
CA ASN A 529 -55.33 -13.11 -8.85
C ASN A 529 -54.40 -12.55 -7.77
N TYR A 530 -54.98 -12.05 -6.67
CA TYR A 530 -54.24 -11.71 -5.47
C TYR A 530 -54.44 -12.80 -4.41
N THR A 531 -53.35 -13.39 -3.92
CA THR A 531 -53.39 -14.49 -2.94
C THR A 531 -52.50 -14.17 -1.76
N LEU A 532 -53.11 -14.13 -0.57
CA LEU A 532 -52.42 -14.04 0.71
C LEU A 532 -52.57 -15.37 1.44
N THR A 533 -51.45 -15.93 1.89
CA THR A 533 -51.44 -17.19 2.63
C THR A 533 -50.54 -17.05 3.85
N ALA A 534 -51.05 -17.43 5.02
CA ALA A 534 -50.30 -17.45 6.26
C ALA A 534 -50.57 -18.76 7.00
N GLY A 535 -49.53 -19.34 7.61
CA GLY A 535 -49.66 -20.62 8.33
C GLY A 535 -50.35 -20.51 9.70
N LYS A 536 -50.51 -19.30 10.25
CA LYS A 536 -51.09 -19.07 11.59
C LYS A 536 -52.24 -18.07 11.60
N GLN A 537 -52.03 -16.89 11.02
CA GLN A 537 -52.99 -15.80 11.11
C GLN A 537 -52.79 -14.79 9.99
N ILE A 538 -53.89 -14.25 9.48
CA ILE A 538 -53.94 -13.01 8.70
C ILE A 538 -54.73 -12.00 9.53
N ARG A 539 -54.19 -10.79 9.71
CA ARG A 539 -54.84 -9.74 10.49
C ARG A 539 -54.77 -8.40 9.75
N LEU A 540 -55.93 -7.81 9.50
CA LEU A 540 -56.10 -6.47 8.93
C LEU A 540 -56.53 -5.53 10.06
N VAL A 541 -55.86 -4.39 10.23
CA VAL A 541 -56.11 -3.47 11.36
C VAL A 541 -56.18 -2.03 10.86
N THR A 542 -57.16 -1.28 11.37
CA THR A 542 -57.26 0.17 11.17
C THR A 542 -57.77 0.81 12.46
N GLY A 543 -56.87 1.42 13.24
CA GLY A 543 -57.21 1.96 14.56
C GLY A 543 -57.79 0.88 15.48
N LEU A 544 -59.05 1.05 15.89
CA LEU A 544 -59.78 0.10 16.74
C LEU A 544 -60.52 -1.00 15.96
N ALA A 545 -60.55 -0.95 14.62
CA ALA A 545 -61.20 -1.95 13.79
C ALA A 545 -60.21 -3.03 13.36
N SER A 546 -60.64 -4.30 13.32
CA SER A 546 -59.83 -5.38 12.76
C SER A 546 -60.63 -6.52 12.15
N ILE A 547 -60.01 -7.21 11.19
CA ILE A 547 -60.47 -8.50 10.65
C ILE A 547 -59.33 -9.50 10.85
N THR A 548 -59.63 -10.62 11.51
CA THR A 548 -58.64 -11.65 11.85
C THR A 548 -59.09 -13.00 11.34
N LEU A 549 -58.28 -13.64 10.49
CA LEU A 549 -58.45 -15.02 10.03
C LEU A 549 -57.40 -15.87 10.71
N ASN A 550 -57.79 -16.92 11.43
CA ASN A 550 -56.86 -17.80 12.15
C ASN A 550 -56.72 -19.18 11.49
N SER A 551 -55.66 -19.91 11.83
CA SER A 551 -55.42 -21.26 11.31
C SER A 551 -56.39 -22.32 11.84
N THR A 552 -57.24 -22.01 12.83
CA THR A 552 -58.28 -22.92 13.32
C THR A 552 -59.59 -22.78 12.54
N GLY A 553 -59.68 -21.84 11.59
CA GLY A 553 -60.87 -21.56 10.79
C GLY A 553 -61.79 -20.46 11.37
N GLU A 554 -61.43 -19.85 12.49
CA GLU A 554 -62.14 -18.70 13.07
C GLU A 554 -61.88 -17.44 12.25
N ILE A 555 -62.94 -16.67 12.03
CA ILE A 555 -62.89 -15.34 11.42
C ILE A 555 -63.54 -14.36 12.40
N ALA A 556 -62.73 -13.47 12.99
CA ALA A 556 -63.19 -12.45 13.92
C ALA A 556 -63.23 -11.07 13.23
N ILE A 557 -64.36 -10.38 13.35
CA ILE A 557 -64.57 -9.02 12.86
C ILE A 557 -64.90 -8.14 14.07
N GLU A 558 -64.04 -7.18 14.37
CA GLU A 558 -64.14 -6.32 15.54
C GLU A 558 -64.12 -4.84 15.14
N GLY A 559 -64.94 -4.02 15.78
CA GLY A 559 -64.96 -2.57 15.58
C GLY A 559 -66.02 -1.89 16.43
N THR A 560 -65.94 -0.56 16.54
CA THR A 560 -66.94 0.24 17.27
C THR A 560 -68.32 0.16 16.61
N ASN A 561 -68.36 0.22 15.28
CA ASN A 561 -69.55 0.02 14.47
C ASN A 561 -69.23 -0.98 13.36
N VAL A 562 -70.01 -2.05 13.25
CA VAL A 562 -69.93 -3.02 12.15
C VAL A 562 -71.24 -2.96 11.37
N THR A 563 -71.20 -2.58 10.09
CA THR A 563 -72.37 -2.47 9.21
C THR A 563 -72.24 -3.43 8.04
N ILE A 564 -73.28 -4.22 7.77
CA ILE A 564 -73.34 -5.15 6.64
C ILE A 564 -74.54 -4.75 5.78
N ASN A 565 -74.28 -4.25 4.57
CA ASN A 565 -75.30 -3.83 3.61
C ASN A 565 -75.23 -4.73 2.37
N GLY A 566 -76.37 -5.23 1.90
CA GLY A 566 -76.48 -5.93 0.62
C GLY A 566 -77.60 -5.35 -0.22
N GLU A 567 -77.35 -5.10 -1.51
CA GLU A 567 -78.37 -4.56 -2.44
C GLU A 567 -79.40 -5.62 -2.84
N LEU A 568 -78.98 -6.88 -2.96
CA LEU A 568 -79.84 -7.99 -3.38
C LEU A 568 -80.17 -8.95 -2.23
N ASN A 569 -79.16 -9.41 -1.49
CA ASN A 569 -79.31 -10.38 -0.42
C ASN A 569 -78.13 -10.32 0.56
N VAL A 570 -78.39 -10.60 1.84
CA VAL A 570 -77.39 -10.96 2.85
C VAL A 570 -77.86 -12.27 3.50
N ALA A 571 -77.18 -13.38 3.20
CA ALA A 571 -77.52 -14.69 3.74
C ALA A 571 -76.55 -15.09 4.85
N MET A 572 -77.08 -15.57 5.98
CA MET A 572 -76.31 -16.15 7.09
C MET A 572 -76.84 -17.55 7.37
N THR A 573 -75.97 -18.56 7.37
CA THR A 573 -76.35 -19.96 7.59
C THR A 573 -75.31 -20.62 8.48
N SER A 574 -75.75 -21.40 9.47
CA SER A 574 -74.86 -22.18 10.35
C SER A 574 -75.37 -23.61 10.46
N GLY A 575 -74.47 -24.59 10.40
CA GLY A 575 -74.80 -26.01 10.53
C GLY A 575 -74.95 -26.50 11.97
N LEU A 576 -74.56 -25.69 12.97
CA LEU A 576 -74.63 -26.06 14.38
C LEU A 576 -75.47 -25.06 15.19
N ALA A 577 -75.00 -23.81 15.28
CA ALA A 577 -75.65 -22.77 16.07
C ALA A 577 -75.36 -21.36 15.51
N MET A 578 -76.30 -20.44 15.70
CA MET A 578 -76.14 -19.01 15.45
C MET A 578 -76.62 -18.25 16.68
N GLU A 579 -75.76 -17.41 17.25
CA GLU A 579 -76.07 -16.62 18.46
C GLU A 579 -76.04 -15.11 18.15
N LEU A 580 -77.08 -14.40 18.57
CA LEU A 580 -77.19 -12.94 18.43
C LEU A 580 -77.48 -12.33 19.80
N ASN A 581 -76.48 -11.65 20.38
CA ASN A 581 -76.54 -11.11 21.73
C ASN A 581 -76.41 -9.59 21.71
N SER A 582 -77.33 -8.88 22.36
CA SER A 582 -77.26 -7.43 22.56
C SER A 582 -77.55 -7.08 24.02
N LYS A 583 -76.75 -6.18 24.60
CA LYS A 583 -76.93 -5.71 25.98
C LYS A 583 -78.01 -4.63 26.12
N ALA A 584 -78.31 -3.92 25.02
CA ALA A 584 -79.27 -2.82 25.02
C ALA A 584 -80.51 -3.21 24.23
N ASN A 585 -80.41 -3.21 22.90
CA ASN A 585 -81.53 -3.49 22.00
C ASN A 585 -81.09 -4.43 20.88
N LEU A 586 -81.95 -5.39 20.52
CA LEU A 586 -81.86 -6.16 19.28
C LEU A 586 -83.08 -5.79 18.44
N ASN A 587 -82.88 -5.03 17.37
CA ASN A 587 -83.96 -4.59 16.48
C ASN A 587 -83.92 -5.41 15.19
N ILE A 588 -85.03 -6.07 14.86
CA ILE A 588 -85.21 -6.80 13.61
C ILE A 588 -86.49 -6.25 12.97
N SER A 589 -86.43 -5.86 11.71
CA SER A 589 -87.58 -5.32 10.97
C SER A 589 -87.56 -5.77 9.52
N SER A 590 -88.74 -5.95 8.93
CA SER A 590 -88.94 -6.23 7.52
C SER A 590 -90.18 -5.47 7.04
N ILE A 591 -90.14 -4.98 5.81
CA ILE A 591 -91.26 -4.25 5.19
C ILE A 591 -92.28 -5.23 4.59
N ALA A 592 -91.81 -6.30 3.95
CA ALA A 592 -92.66 -7.24 3.24
C ALA A 592 -93.12 -8.39 4.15
N ALA A 593 -92.18 -9.24 4.57
CA ALA A 593 -92.44 -10.39 5.42
C ALA A 593 -91.25 -10.67 6.32
N MET A 594 -91.54 -11.08 7.55
CA MET A 594 -90.56 -11.64 8.49
C MET A 594 -91.06 -13.01 8.91
N GLU A 595 -90.24 -14.03 8.69
CA GLU A 595 -90.55 -15.40 9.05
C GLU A 595 -89.51 -15.92 10.05
N ILE A 596 -89.99 -16.46 11.17
CA ILE A 596 -89.18 -17.19 12.15
C ILE A 596 -89.76 -18.60 12.19
N LEU A 597 -89.01 -19.57 11.70
CA LEU A 597 -89.44 -20.96 11.56
C LEU A 597 -88.52 -21.85 12.41
N SER A 598 -89.10 -22.75 13.20
CA SER A 598 -88.41 -23.82 13.93
C SER A 598 -89.20 -25.11 13.76
N GLU A 599 -88.52 -26.21 13.42
CA GLU A 599 -89.14 -27.54 13.34
C GLU A 599 -89.36 -28.18 14.73
N ALA A 600 -88.69 -27.66 15.75
CA ALA A 600 -88.82 -28.08 17.14
C ALA A 600 -89.45 -26.94 17.96
N ASP A 601 -88.77 -26.49 19.01
CA ASP A 601 -89.26 -25.40 19.85
C ASP A 601 -88.81 -24.03 19.33
N CYS A 602 -89.67 -23.02 19.49
CA CYS A 602 -89.34 -21.61 19.34
C CYS A 602 -89.67 -20.90 20.66
N LEU A 603 -88.66 -20.68 21.50
CA LEU A 603 -88.83 -20.02 22.79
C LEU A 603 -88.63 -18.52 22.66
N VAL A 604 -89.64 -17.75 23.06
CA VAL A 604 -89.54 -16.29 23.25
C VAL A 604 -89.87 -15.97 24.69
N GLN A 605 -88.88 -15.44 25.43
CA GLN A 605 -89.03 -15.10 26.84
C GLN A 605 -88.69 -13.63 27.07
N SER A 606 -89.57 -12.91 27.76
CA SER A 606 -89.35 -11.54 28.18
C SER A 606 -90.13 -11.24 29.44
N THR A 607 -89.75 -10.18 30.16
CA THR A 607 -90.56 -9.65 31.26
C THR A 607 -91.89 -9.08 30.77
N ASN A 608 -91.93 -8.55 29.54
CA ASN A 608 -93.13 -8.02 28.90
C ASN A 608 -93.09 -8.31 27.39
N LEU A 609 -93.98 -9.18 26.93
CA LEU A 609 -94.11 -9.57 25.53
C LEU A 609 -95.34 -8.90 24.91
N GLN A 610 -95.16 -8.17 23.81
CA GLN A 610 -96.25 -7.55 23.04
C GLN A 610 -96.23 -8.05 21.60
N LEU A 611 -97.37 -8.57 21.13
CA LEU A 611 -97.61 -8.95 19.73
C LEU A 611 -98.80 -8.13 19.21
N ILE A 612 -98.55 -7.22 18.25
CA ILE A 612 -99.55 -6.25 17.78
C ILE A 612 -99.70 -6.40 16.27
N GLY A 613 -100.83 -6.92 15.81
CA GLY A 613 -101.21 -6.96 14.39
C GLY A 613 -102.16 -5.81 14.05
N THR A 614 -101.93 -5.13 12.93
CA THR A 614 -102.83 -4.05 12.45
C THR A 614 -104.08 -4.57 11.74
N ALA A 615 -104.08 -5.84 11.31
CA ALA A 615 -105.24 -6.51 10.70
C ALA A 615 -105.68 -7.75 11.50
N SER A 616 -104.80 -8.73 11.70
CA SER A 616 -105.07 -9.96 12.46
C SER A 616 -103.80 -10.51 13.12
N ALA A 617 -103.89 -10.94 14.37
CA ALA A 617 -102.89 -11.78 15.02
C ALA A 617 -103.52 -13.14 15.32
N ILE A 618 -102.92 -14.23 14.80
CA ILE A 618 -103.39 -15.59 15.01
C ILE A 618 -102.33 -16.32 15.82
N LEU A 619 -102.67 -16.70 17.06
CA LEU A 619 -101.89 -17.65 17.85
C LEU A 619 -102.65 -18.98 17.86
N GLY A 620 -102.00 -20.07 17.48
CA GLY A 620 -102.63 -21.39 17.40
C GLY A 620 -101.63 -22.52 17.62
N GLY A 621 -102.10 -23.65 18.15
CA GLY A 621 -101.31 -24.85 18.43
C GLY A 621 -102.22 -26.07 18.63
N ALA A 622 -101.69 -27.28 18.44
CA ALA A 622 -102.47 -28.53 18.45
C ALA A 622 -102.83 -29.05 19.87
N ALA A 623 -102.29 -28.44 20.94
CA ALA A 623 -102.49 -28.81 22.35
C ALA A 623 -102.46 -27.54 23.23
N PRO A 624 -102.93 -27.56 24.50
CA PRO A 624 -103.54 -26.39 25.14
C PRO A 624 -102.57 -25.20 25.27
N MET A 625 -103.02 -24.05 24.76
CA MET A 625 -102.39 -22.75 25.02
C MET A 625 -102.65 -22.40 26.49
N ILE A 626 -101.67 -22.62 27.36
CA ILE A 626 -101.76 -22.27 28.78
C ILE A 626 -101.32 -20.83 28.94
N LEU A 627 -102.28 -19.92 29.09
CA LEU A 627 -102.07 -18.52 29.47
C LEU A 627 -102.21 -18.43 31.00
N PRO A 628 -101.13 -18.31 31.79
CA PRO A 628 -101.25 -18.00 33.21
C PRO A 628 -101.84 -16.58 33.37
N LEU A 629 -102.84 -16.45 34.24
CA LEU A 629 -103.47 -15.16 34.62
C LEU A 629 -102.49 -14.23 35.33
#